data_AF-A0A7G5DWJ8-F1
#
_entry.id   AF-A0A7G5DWJ8-F1
#
_cell.length_a   1.000
_cell.length_b   1.000
_cell.length_c   1.000
_cell.angle_alpha   90.00
_cell.angle_beta   90.00
_cell.angle_gamma   90.00
#
_symmetry.space_group_name_H-M   'P 1'
#
loop_
_entity.id
_entity.type
_entity.pdbx_description
1 polymer ?
#
loop_
_entity_poly.entity_id
_entity_poly.type
_entity_poly.pdbx_seq_one_letter_code
_entity_poly.pdbx_strand_id
1 'polypeptide(L)'
;MQTGSPPCPNPLLVEVLQEQLELLRISLFVATQGPAEMAGTQLRCSLEPPIINASQPIAMCAGQSVNTILRCLDWRGIPVRDLYPIARSAVESFINAAFLVSQDSAASERALRYVKFRQWKQHNRTVGEGVFTLKLSSSGSPADSPPTEFKEFTGKGQDMWTTLALPSRINRVGQAAGRKAGSRLLAAYTLIYSVSSEVIHGSPFGVSYFYSTGAPTSVEEFRQSTVGQMEDMLVAVAHAAAGYLATFYTSQGMKTAASIEQELFNKLLALEGVEPQ
;
A
#
# COMPACT_ATOMS: atom_id res chain seq x y z
N MET A 1 -25.38 4.99 -33.73
CA MET A 1 -25.03 4.58 -32.34
C MET A 1 -24.09 5.63 -31.80
N GLN A 2 -24.47 6.30 -30.71
CA GLN A 2 -23.65 7.38 -30.14
C GLN A 2 -22.34 6.81 -29.63
N THR A 3 -21.25 7.20 -30.29
CA THR A 3 -19.87 6.99 -29.84
C THR A 3 -19.58 8.01 -28.74
N GLY A 4 -20.18 7.80 -27.57
CA GLY A 4 -19.73 8.48 -26.36
C GLY A 4 -18.39 7.88 -25.94
N SER A 5 -17.40 8.72 -25.62
CA SER A 5 -16.18 8.24 -24.97
C SER A 5 -16.55 7.37 -23.78
N PRO A 6 -15.85 6.24 -23.54
CA PRO A 6 -16.12 5.43 -22.37
C PRO A 6 -16.01 6.31 -21.11
N PRO A 7 -16.92 6.17 -20.13
CA PRO A 7 -16.92 6.93 -18.89
C PRO A 7 -15.55 6.81 -18.23
N CYS A 8 -15.10 7.94 -17.68
CA CYS A 8 -13.95 7.98 -16.80
C CYS A 8 -14.35 7.52 -15.40
N PRO A 9 -13.40 7.01 -14.59
CA PRO A 9 -13.63 6.82 -13.17
C PRO A 9 -14.19 8.08 -12.52
N ASN A 10 -15.00 7.90 -11.48
CA ASN A 10 -15.65 8.99 -10.75
C ASN A 10 -14.67 10.14 -10.44
N PRO A 11 -14.88 11.36 -10.99
CA PRO A 11 -13.95 12.47 -10.84
C PRO A 11 -13.79 12.93 -9.39
N LEU A 12 -14.83 12.78 -8.55
CA LEU A 12 -14.77 13.13 -7.13
C LEU A 12 -13.86 12.17 -6.34
N LEU A 13 -13.81 10.90 -6.72
CA LEU A 13 -12.89 9.93 -6.12
C LEU A 13 -11.43 10.27 -6.46
N VAL A 14 -11.19 10.70 -7.70
CA VAL A 14 -9.88 11.17 -8.15
C VAL A 14 -9.44 12.41 -7.36
N GLU A 15 -10.35 13.37 -7.15
CA GLU A 15 -10.10 14.56 -6.33
C GLU A 15 -9.71 14.19 -4.89
N VAL A 16 -10.49 13.32 -4.24
CA VAL A 16 -10.18 12.83 -2.88
C VAL A 16 -8.78 12.22 -2.81
N LEU A 17 -8.41 11.39 -3.79
CA LEU A 17 -7.08 10.79 -3.84
C LEU A 17 -5.96 11.82 -4.03
N GLN A 18 -6.19 12.83 -4.87
CA GLN A 18 -5.22 13.91 -5.07
C GLN A 18 -5.03 14.73 -3.79
N GLU A 19 -6.11 15.06 -3.07
CA GLU A 19 -6.04 15.73 -1.77
C GLU A 19 -5.32 14.87 -0.71
N GLN A 20 -5.58 13.55 -0.68
CA GLN A 20 -4.86 12.62 0.19
C GLN A 20 -3.37 12.52 -0.15
N LEU A 21 -3.00 12.52 -1.43
CA LEU A 21 -1.60 12.54 -1.86
C LEU A 21 -0.88 13.84 -1.45
N GLU A 22 -1.60 14.96 -1.43
CA GLU A 22 -1.05 16.21 -0.91
C GLU A 22 -0.81 16.15 0.60
N LEU A 23 -1.74 15.58 1.37
CA LEU A 23 -1.50 15.30 2.80
C LEU A 23 -0.30 14.36 2.99
N LEU A 24 -0.19 13.30 2.18
CA LEU A 24 0.96 12.40 2.21
C LEU A 24 2.26 13.14 1.92
N ARG A 25 2.28 14.06 0.95
CA ARG A 25 3.44 14.88 0.64
C ARG A 25 3.85 15.72 1.86
N ILE A 26 2.88 16.33 2.53
CA ILE A 26 3.12 17.12 3.76
C ILE A 26 3.63 16.22 4.89
N SER A 27 3.06 15.03 5.10
CA SER A 27 3.51 14.10 6.15
C SER A 27 4.97 13.67 5.92
N LEU A 28 5.31 13.33 4.68
CA LEU A 28 6.68 12.97 4.28
C LEU A 28 7.66 14.13 4.49
N PHE A 29 7.27 15.35 4.11
CA PHE A 29 8.07 16.55 4.31
C PHE A 29 8.31 16.79 5.82
N VAL A 30 7.25 16.78 6.62
CA VAL A 30 7.32 17.03 8.06
C VAL A 30 8.19 15.99 8.77
N ALA A 31 8.15 14.74 8.32
CA ALA A 31 8.95 13.65 8.88
C ALA A 31 10.43 13.71 8.49
N THR A 32 10.77 14.22 7.29
CA THR A 32 12.13 14.07 6.73
C THR A 32 12.90 15.37 6.56
N GLN A 33 12.21 16.50 6.39
CA GLN A 33 12.82 17.81 6.12
C GLN A 33 12.67 18.79 7.29
N GLY A 34 11.69 18.58 8.16
CA GLY A 34 11.45 19.41 9.34
C GLY A 34 10.06 20.05 9.36
N PRO A 35 9.80 20.98 10.28
CA PRO A 35 8.46 21.53 10.50
C PRO A 35 7.85 22.19 9.25
N ALA A 36 6.53 22.08 9.10
CA ALA A 36 5.77 22.76 8.05
C ALA A 36 4.56 23.49 8.64
N GLU A 37 4.08 24.53 7.95
CA GLU A 37 2.83 25.20 8.32
C GLU A 37 1.67 24.65 7.49
N MET A 38 0.55 24.39 8.15
CA MET A 38 -0.70 24.00 7.50
C MET A 38 -1.89 24.60 8.24
N ALA A 39 -2.72 25.35 7.51
CA ALA A 39 -3.89 26.04 8.04
C ALA A 39 -3.60 26.84 9.32
N GLY A 40 -2.48 27.59 9.33
CA GLY A 40 -2.06 28.41 10.47
C GLY A 40 -1.52 27.62 11.67
N THR A 41 -1.32 26.29 11.54
CA THR A 41 -0.74 25.44 12.57
C THR A 41 0.59 24.87 12.15
N GLN A 42 1.55 24.87 13.09
CA GLN A 42 2.87 24.29 12.84
C GLN A 42 2.85 22.78 13.10
N LEU A 43 3.12 22.00 12.06
CA LEU A 43 3.28 20.55 12.14
C LEU A 43 4.73 20.21 12.49
N ARG A 44 4.93 19.30 13.47
CA ARG A 44 6.25 18.83 13.89
C ARG A 44 6.23 17.32 14.07
N CYS A 45 7.18 16.62 13.46
CA CYS A 45 7.36 15.19 13.67
C CYS A 45 8.16 14.94 14.96
N SER A 46 7.69 14.03 15.81
CA SER A 46 8.39 13.56 17.00
C SER A 46 8.80 12.08 16.93
N LEU A 47 8.69 11.45 15.75
CA LEU A 47 9.10 10.05 15.59
C LEU A 47 10.61 9.90 15.70
N GLU A 48 11.03 8.79 16.28
CA GLU A 48 12.45 8.44 16.37
C GLU A 48 13.03 8.13 14.98
N PRO A 49 14.33 8.38 14.75
CA PRO A 49 14.97 8.15 13.45
C PRO A 49 14.79 6.74 12.87
N PRO A 50 14.85 5.63 13.64
CA PRO A 50 14.60 4.29 13.09
C PRO A 50 13.20 4.17 12.47
N ILE A 51 12.18 4.74 13.10
CA ILE A 51 10.80 4.72 12.61
C ILE A 51 10.70 5.52 11.32
N ILE A 52 11.27 6.73 11.27
CA ILE A 52 11.28 7.57 10.07
C ILE A 52 11.96 6.84 8.91
N ASN A 53 13.16 6.30 9.14
CA ASN A 53 13.99 5.65 8.13
C ASN A 53 13.36 4.36 7.59
N ALA A 54 12.59 3.64 8.40
CA ALA A 54 11.92 2.42 7.97
C ALA A 54 10.56 2.70 7.28
N SER A 55 9.77 3.65 7.82
CA SER A 55 8.37 3.85 7.40
C SER A 55 8.18 4.81 6.23
N GLN A 56 8.90 5.94 6.21
CA GLN A 56 8.65 7.01 5.25
C GLN A 56 9.02 6.64 3.80
N PRO A 57 10.12 5.91 3.53
CA PRO A 57 10.38 5.41 2.18
C PRO A 57 9.25 4.49 1.67
N ILE A 58 8.65 3.67 2.54
CA ILE A 58 7.54 2.78 2.18
C ILE A 58 6.28 3.61 1.86
N ALA A 59 5.96 4.61 2.67
CA ALA A 59 4.83 5.51 2.42
C ALA A 59 5.00 6.30 1.11
N MET A 60 6.22 6.77 0.83
CA MET A 60 6.56 7.43 -0.44
C MET A 60 6.35 6.49 -1.63
N CYS A 61 6.82 5.24 -1.54
CA CYS A 61 6.57 4.23 -2.57
C CYS A 61 5.07 3.97 -2.79
N ALA A 62 4.28 3.91 -1.71
CA ALA A 62 2.83 3.77 -1.80
C ALA A 62 2.20 4.93 -2.59
N GLY A 63 2.56 6.18 -2.26
CA GLY A 63 2.11 7.36 -2.97
C GLY A 63 2.52 7.40 -4.46
N GLN A 64 3.70 6.88 -4.79
CA GLN A 64 4.13 6.73 -6.19
C GLN A 64 3.30 5.69 -6.95
N SER A 65 2.95 4.57 -6.32
CA SER A 65 2.04 3.58 -6.90
C SER A 65 0.65 4.16 -7.15
N VAL A 66 0.10 4.94 -6.21
CA VAL A 66 -1.19 5.65 -6.41
C VAL A 66 -1.09 6.63 -7.58
N ASN A 67 -0.03 7.45 -7.64
CA ASN A 67 0.20 8.35 -8.79
C ASN A 67 0.28 7.61 -10.13
N THR A 68 0.85 6.40 -10.13
CA THR A 68 0.91 5.56 -11.35
C THR A 68 -0.48 5.14 -11.79
N ILE A 69 -1.35 4.73 -10.86
CA ILE A 69 -2.76 4.40 -11.16
C ILE A 69 -3.49 5.64 -11.71
N LEU A 70 -3.31 6.81 -11.06
CA LEU A 70 -3.92 8.07 -11.51
C LEU A 70 -3.46 8.52 -12.91
N ARG A 71 -2.25 8.15 -13.33
CA ARG A 71 -1.76 8.39 -14.70
C ARG A 71 -2.34 7.43 -15.74
N CYS A 72 -2.96 6.34 -15.30
CA CYS A 72 -3.54 5.31 -16.16
C CYS A 72 -5.08 5.37 -16.16
N LEU A 73 -5.70 6.49 -15.74
CA LEU A 73 -7.16 6.62 -15.63
C LEU A 73 -7.90 6.49 -16.97
N ASP A 74 -7.20 6.63 -18.09
CA ASP A 74 -7.71 6.46 -19.45
C ASP A 74 -7.58 5.01 -19.97
N TRP A 75 -6.90 4.12 -19.23
CA TRP A 75 -6.74 2.73 -19.63
C TRP A 75 -8.08 1.98 -19.61
N ARG A 76 -8.33 1.16 -20.63
CA ARG A 76 -9.55 0.36 -20.78
C ARG A 76 -9.22 -1.02 -21.30
N GLY A 77 -10.01 -2.01 -20.89
CA GLY A 77 -9.85 -3.40 -21.30
C GLY A 77 -8.62 -4.05 -20.66
N ILE A 78 -7.91 -4.88 -21.42
CA ILE A 78 -6.84 -5.76 -20.94
C ILE A 78 -5.77 -5.03 -20.09
N PRO A 79 -5.26 -3.84 -20.46
CA PRO A 79 -4.24 -3.14 -19.67
C PRO A 79 -4.63 -2.84 -18.22
N VAL A 80 -5.93 -2.71 -17.90
CA VAL A 80 -6.40 -2.48 -16.52
C VAL A 80 -5.98 -3.62 -15.58
N ARG A 81 -5.77 -4.83 -16.12
CA ARG A 81 -5.25 -5.98 -15.36
C ARG A 81 -3.93 -5.65 -14.64
N ASP A 82 -3.07 -4.88 -15.29
CA ASP A 82 -1.73 -4.57 -14.78
C ASP A 82 -1.77 -3.55 -13.63
N LEU A 83 -2.94 -2.95 -13.36
CA LEU A 83 -3.13 -2.06 -12.22
C LEU A 83 -3.42 -2.82 -10.91
N TYR A 84 -3.93 -4.06 -10.96
CA TYR A 84 -4.11 -4.89 -9.75
C TYR A 84 -2.84 -5.06 -8.90
N PRO A 85 -1.67 -5.43 -9.45
CA PRO A 85 -0.44 -5.51 -8.66
C PRO A 85 0.00 -4.16 -8.12
N ILE A 86 -0.23 -3.06 -8.86
CA ILE A 86 0.13 -1.70 -8.41
C ILE A 86 -0.75 -1.28 -7.24
N ALA A 87 -2.07 -1.47 -7.35
CA ALA A 87 -3.05 -1.16 -6.30
C ALA A 87 -2.78 -1.98 -5.04
N ARG A 88 -2.59 -3.31 -5.18
CA ARG A 88 -2.22 -4.18 -4.05
C ARG A 88 -0.93 -3.72 -3.38
N SER A 89 0.10 -3.40 -4.18
CA SER A 89 1.37 -2.91 -3.66
C SER A 89 1.24 -1.58 -2.93
N ALA A 90 0.37 -0.67 -3.37
CA ALA A 90 0.09 0.58 -2.68
C ALA A 90 -0.58 0.32 -1.33
N VAL A 91 -1.64 -0.49 -1.30
CA VAL A 91 -2.37 -0.86 -0.08
C VAL A 91 -1.44 -1.52 0.95
N GLU A 92 -0.68 -2.53 0.55
CA GLU A 92 0.25 -3.21 1.44
C GLU A 92 1.35 -2.27 1.96
N SER A 93 1.86 -1.38 1.10
CA SER A 93 2.87 -0.39 1.50
C SER A 93 2.32 0.59 2.54
N PHE A 94 1.11 1.12 2.36
CA PHE A 94 0.48 1.98 3.37
C PHE A 94 0.24 1.24 4.69
N ILE A 95 -0.23 -0.01 4.66
CA ILE A 95 -0.37 -0.84 5.87
C ILE A 95 0.97 -1.01 6.58
N ASN A 96 2.04 -1.31 5.85
CA ASN A 96 3.38 -1.51 6.41
C ASN A 96 3.93 -0.23 7.02
N ALA A 97 3.77 0.91 6.33
CA ALA A 97 4.21 2.21 6.81
C ALA A 97 3.43 2.61 8.07
N ALA A 98 2.11 2.46 8.07
CA ALA A 98 1.25 2.73 9.22
C ALA A 98 1.63 1.84 10.41
N PHE A 99 1.86 0.54 10.17
CA PHE A 99 2.34 -0.38 11.20
C PHE A 99 3.62 0.14 11.84
N LEU A 100 4.66 0.43 11.05
CA LEU A 100 5.94 0.91 11.58
C LEU A 100 5.83 2.24 12.33
N VAL A 101 5.01 3.19 11.84
CA VAL A 101 4.74 4.46 12.52
C VAL A 101 4.07 4.25 13.89
N SER A 102 3.23 3.24 14.00
CA SER A 102 2.43 2.97 15.20
C SER A 102 3.10 2.10 16.26
N GLN A 103 4.27 1.50 15.97
CA GLN A 103 5.00 0.63 16.90
C GLN A 103 6.17 1.37 17.57
N ASP A 104 6.80 0.70 18.53
CA ASP A 104 8.09 1.12 19.07
C ASP A 104 9.22 1.05 18.02
N SER A 105 10.36 1.65 18.36
CA SER A 105 11.52 1.67 17.46
C SER A 105 12.10 0.28 17.19
N ALA A 106 11.91 -0.70 18.09
CA ALA A 106 12.45 -2.06 17.93
C ALA A 106 11.95 -2.75 16.65
N ALA A 107 10.66 -2.59 16.29
CA ALA A 107 10.12 -3.12 15.05
C ALA A 107 10.79 -2.49 13.81
N SER A 108 11.04 -1.19 13.85
CA SER A 108 11.67 -0.43 12.76
C SER A 108 13.16 -0.74 12.63
N GLU A 109 13.88 -0.87 13.74
CA GLU A 109 15.29 -1.28 13.75
C GLU A 109 15.47 -2.69 13.18
N ARG A 110 14.60 -3.63 13.54
CA ARG A 110 14.60 -4.97 12.95
C ARG A 110 14.34 -4.90 11.45
N ALA A 111 13.41 -4.07 10.98
CA ALA A 111 13.16 -3.87 9.56
C ALA A 111 14.39 -3.33 8.82
N LEU A 112 15.14 -2.39 9.41
CA LEU A 112 16.38 -1.87 8.83
C LEU A 112 17.50 -2.91 8.77
N ARG A 113 17.67 -3.75 9.80
CA ARG A 113 18.61 -4.88 9.75
C ARG A 113 18.20 -5.92 8.72
N TYR A 114 16.89 -6.14 8.56
CA TYR A 114 16.35 -7.03 7.53
C TYR A 114 16.70 -6.57 6.11
N VAL A 115 16.73 -5.26 5.84
CA VAL A 115 17.15 -4.73 4.53
C VAL A 115 18.57 -5.21 4.20
N LYS A 116 19.52 -5.11 5.13
CA LYS A 116 20.90 -5.59 4.95
C LYS A 116 20.95 -7.09 4.70
N PHE A 117 20.22 -7.86 5.50
CA PHE A 117 20.11 -9.32 5.30
C PHE A 117 19.52 -9.66 3.93
N ARG A 118 18.47 -8.97 3.48
CA ARG A 118 17.85 -9.24 2.18
C ARG A 118 18.71 -8.81 1.00
N GLN A 119 19.52 -7.77 1.14
CA GLN A 119 20.54 -7.42 0.16
C GLN A 119 21.57 -8.55 0.03
N TRP A 120 22.12 -9.02 1.15
CA TRP A 120 23.04 -10.17 1.14
C TRP A 120 22.38 -11.43 0.54
N LYS A 121 21.15 -11.75 0.97
CA LYS A 121 20.38 -12.90 0.47
C LYS A 121 20.07 -12.76 -1.02
N GLN A 122 19.86 -11.55 -1.55
CA GLN A 122 19.70 -11.33 -3.00
C GLN A 122 20.95 -11.72 -3.79
N HIS A 123 22.12 -11.45 -3.21
CA HIS A 123 23.43 -11.73 -3.81
C HIS A 123 23.86 -13.19 -3.60
N ASN A 124 23.20 -13.93 -2.70
CA ASN A 124 23.50 -15.32 -2.35
C ASN A 124 22.20 -16.13 -2.25
N ARG A 125 21.69 -16.61 -3.41
CA ARG A 125 20.41 -17.31 -3.49
C ARG A 125 20.58 -18.76 -3.90
N THR A 126 19.87 -19.64 -3.22
CA THR A 126 19.57 -20.99 -3.70
C THR A 126 18.08 -21.04 -4.01
N VAL A 127 17.72 -21.46 -5.22
CA VAL A 127 16.33 -21.56 -5.69
C VAL A 127 16.10 -22.93 -6.28
N GLY A 128 14.90 -23.48 -6.08
CA GLY A 128 14.50 -24.77 -6.61
C GLY A 128 14.74 -25.92 -5.64
N GLU A 129 14.53 -27.15 -6.12
CA GLU A 129 14.53 -28.37 -5.30
C GLU A 129 15.13 -29.54 -6.08
N GLY A 130 15.86 -30.40 -5.38
CA GLY A 130 16.46 -31.61 -5.95
C GLY A 130 17.36 -31.31 -7.15
N VAL A 131 17.13 -32.03 -8.25
CA VAL A 131 17.88 -31.86 -9.51
C VAL A 131 17.64 -30.50 -10.18
N PHE A 132 16.57 -29.79 -9.82
CA PHE A 132 16.23 -28.47 -10.33
C PHE A 132 16.63 -27.38 -9.35
N THR A 133 17.87 -27.42 -8.86
CA THR A 133 18.41 -26.42 -7.94
C THR A 133 19.41 -25.50 -8.64
N LEU A 134 19.25 -24.20 -8.46
CA LEU A 134 20.16 -23.17 -8.94
C LEU A 134 20.76 -22.41 -7.76
N LYS A 135 22.09 -22.28 -7.74
CA LYS A 135 22.81 -21.39 -6.83
C LYS A 135 23.28 -20.15 -7.60
N LEU A 136 22.93 -18.98 -7.09
CA LEU A 136 23.27 -17.68 -7.66
C LEU A 136 24.22 -16.93 -6.70
N SER A 137 25.30 -16.40 -7.27
CA SER A 137 26.19 -15.46 -6.59
C SER A 137 26.60 -14.33 -7.52
N SER A 138 26.49 -13.09 -7.06
CA SER A 138 27.02 -11.93 -7.77
C SER A 138 28.52 -11.71 -7.54
N SER A 139 29.13 -12.42 -6.58
CA SER A 139 30.57 -12.34 -6.26
C SER A 139 31.38 -13.52 -6.81
N GLY A 140 30.81 -14.29 -7.75
CA GLY A 140 31.46 -15.44 -8.40
C GLY A 140 31.43 -16.74 -7.59
N SER A 141 31.54 -16.65 -6.26
CA SER A 141 31.40 -17.79 -5.34
C SER A 141 30.18 -17.61 -4.44
N PRO A 142 29.20 -18.53 -4.45
CA PRO A 142 28.10 -18.52 -3.48
C PRO A 142 28.62 -18.74 -2.07
N ALA A 143 28.20 -17.89 -1.12
CA ALA A 143 28.51 -18.11 0.28
C ALA A 143 27.72 -19.33 0.81
N ASP A 144 28.39 -20.23 1.51
CA ASP A 144 27.76 -21.42 2.10
C ASP A 144 26.88 -21.10 3.31
N SER A 145 27.13 -19.97 3.98
CA SER A 145 26.34 -19.54 5.14
C SER A 145 26.21 -18.00 5.24
N PRO A 146 25.12 -17.49 5.84
CA PRO A 146 24.98 -16.08 6.16
C PRO A 146 26.01 -15.60 7.19
N PRO A 147 26.54 -14.37 7.07
CA PRO A 147 27.33 -13.72 8.10
C PRO A 147 26.68 -13.76 9.49
N THR A 148 27.50 -13.83 10.55
CA THR A 148 27.04 -13.94 11.96
C THR A 148 26.10 -12.80 12.37
N GLU A 149 26.27 -11.60 11.80
CA GLU A 149 25.39 -10.44 12.02
C GLU A 149 23.93 -10.68 11.59
N PHE A 150 23.67 -11.66 10.72
CA PHE A 150 22.32 -12.00 10.26
C PHE A 150 21.71 -13.20 11.00
N LYS A 151 22.31 -13.66 12.11
CA LYS A 151 21.83 -14.81 12.89
C LYS A 151 20.35 -14.69 13.29
N GLU A 152 19.83 -13.47 13.48
CA GLU A 152 18.40 -13.24 13.79
C GLU A 152 17.43 -13.61 12.64
N PHE A 153 17.93 -13.91 11.43
CA PHE A 153 17.13 -14.21 10.23
C PHE A 153 17.39 -15.62 9.63
N THR A 154 18.22 -16.45 10.27
CA THR A 154 18.65 -17.75 9.71
C THR A 154 17.83 -18.97 10.17
N GLY A 155 16.78 -18.76 10.96
CA GLY A 155 15.85 -19.81 11.40
C GLY A 155 14.65 -20.03 10.47
N LYS A 156 14.01 -21.20 10.59
CA LYS A 156 12.75 -21.47 9.87
C LYS A 156 11.69 -20.43 10.27
N GLY A 157 11.16 -19.70 9.28
CA GLY A 157 10.19 -18.61 9.49
C GLY A 157 10.78 -17.33 10.07
N GLN A 158 12.11 -17.21 10.20
CA GLN A 158 12.79 -16.01 10.69
C GLN A 158 13.30 -15.11 9.56
N ASP A 159 13.17 -15.52 8.29
CA ASP A 159 13.69 -14.80 7.13
C ASP A 159 12.78 -13.65 6.66
N MET A 160 12.11 -13.02 7.62
CA MET A 160 11.17 -11.92 7.47
C MET A 160 11.41 -10.83 8.52
N TRP A 161 11.17 -9.57 8.14
CA TRP A 161 11.29 -8.44 9.04
C TRP A 161 10.23 -8.45 10.16
N THR A 162 9.07 -9.06 9.89
CA THR A 162 7.98 -9.25 10.85
C THR A 162 7.32 -10.60 10.63
N THR A 163 6.93 -11.26 11.72
CA THR A 163 6.15 -12.52 11.71
C THR A 163 4.65 -12.28 11.66
N LEU A 164 4.20 -11.03 11.74
CA LEU A 164 2.78 -10.68 11.73
C LEU A 164 2.22 -10.70 10.30
N ALA A 165 1.09 -11.39 10.12
CA ALA A 165 0.28 -11.28 8.92
C ALA A 165 -0.28 -9.86 8.75
N LEU A 166 -0.73 -9.50 7.54
CA LEU A 166 -1.33 -8.18 7.27
C LEU A 166 -2.49 -7.83 8.21
N PRO A 167 -3.50 -8.69 8.43
CA PRO A 167 -4.59 -8.38 9.36
C PRO A 167 -4.10 -8.11 10.78
N SER A 168 -3.09 -8.85 11.25
CA SER A 168 -2.50 -8.64 12.57
C SER A 168 -1.79 -7.29 12.67
N ARG A 169 -1.12 -6.84 11.60
CA ARG A 169 -0.51 -5.50 11.54
C ARG A 169 -1.57 -4.39 11.55
N ILE A 170 -2.65 -4.56 10.79
CA ILE A 170 -3.80 -3.62 10.79
C ILE A 170 -4.41 -3.52 12.19
N ASN A 171 -4.60 -4.66 12.87
CA ASN A 171 -5.11 -4.66 14.24
C ASN A 171 -4.18 -3.91 15.21
N ARG A 172 -2.85 -4.10 15.10
CA ARG A 172 -1.87 -3.35 15.90
C ARG A 172 -1.93 -1.84 15.65
N VAL A 173 -2.10 -1.42 14.40
CA VAL A 173 -2.34 -0.01 14.05
C VAL A 173 -3.61 0.50 14.72
N GLY A 174 -4.72 -0.25 14.63
CA GLY A 174 -6.00 0.15 15.26
C GLY A 174 -5.93 0.27 16.78
N GLN A 175 -5.11 -0.57 17.43
CA GLN A 175 -4.87 -0.51 18.88
C GLN A 175 -4.00 0.69 19.29
N ALA A 176 -3.00 1.03 18.48
CA ALA A 176 -2.02 2.07 18.82
C ALA A 176 -2.44 3.48 18.36
N ALA A 177 -3.00 3.62 17.15
CA ALA A 177 -3.35 4.90 16.54
C ALA A 177 -4.87 5.15 16.47
N GLY A 178 -5.68 4.20 16.95
CA GLY A 178 -7.13 4.33 17.07
C GLY A 178 -7.92 3.55 16.02
N ARG A 179 -9.19 3.26 16.36
CA ARG A 179 -10.07 2.39 15.57
C ARG A 179 -10.30 2.89 14.14
N LYS A 180 -10.38 4.21 13.94
CA LYS A 180 -10.56 4.83 12.62
C LYS A 180 -9.42 4.42 11.67
N ALA A 181 -8.16 4.60 12.08
CA ALA A 181 -7.00 4.18 11.28
C ALA A 181 -7.03 2.68 10.93
N GLY A 182 -7.28 1.82 11.91
CA GLY A 182 -7.36 0.37 11.70
C GLY A 182 -8.49 -0.05 10.74
N SER A 183 -9.70 0.51 10.91
CA SER A 183 -10.86 0.17 10.07
C SER A 183 -10.68 0.56 8.60
N ARG A 184 -10.07 1.73 8.33
CA ARG A 184 -9.73 2.20 6.98
C ARG A 184 -8.75 1.27 6.28
N LEU A 185 -7.68 0.87 6.97
CA LEU A 185 -6.72 -0.10 6.45
C LEU A 185 -7.36 -1.48 6.23
N LEU A 186 -8.30 -1.89 7.09
CA LEU A 186 -9.03 -3.15 6.93
C LEU A 186 -9.95 -3.12 5.72
N ALA A 187 -10.65 -2.00 5.47
CA ALA A 187 -11.47 -1.81 4.29
C ALA A 187 -10.62 -1.93 3.02
N ALA A 188 -9.50 -1.19 2.96
CA ALA A 188 -8.55 -1.27 1.85
C ALA A 188 -8.05 -2.70 1.58
N TYR A 189 -7.62 -3.40 2.63
CA TYR A 189 -7.17 -4.79 2.54
C TYR A 189 -8.28 -5.70 1.98
N THR A 190 -9.49 -5.55 2.48
CA THR A 190 -10.64 -6.39 2.10
C THR A 190 -10.99 -6.20 0.62
N LEU A 191 -10.96 -4.96 0.13
CA LEU A 191 -11.37 -4.62 -1.23
C LEU A 191 -10.41 -5.16 -2.30
N ILE A 192 -9.10 -5.15 -2.06
CA ILE A 192 -8.12 -5.46 -3.12
C ILE A 192 -7.39 -6.78 -2.94
N TYR A 193 -7.13 -7.23 -1.70
CA TYR A 193 -6.07 -8.19 -1.46
C TYR A 193 -6.34 -9.57 -2.07
N SER A 194 -7.53 -10.14 -1.82
CA SER A 194 -7.87 -11.48 -2.32
C SER A 194 -7.99 -11.48 -3.85
N VAL A 195 -8.76 -10.54 -4.41
CA VAL A 195 -9.03 -10.50 -5.85
C VAL A 195 -7.76 -10.24 -6.66
N SER A 196 -6.92 -9.30 -6.22
CA SER A 196 -5.65 -9.03 -6.89
C SER A 196 -4.73 -10.23 -6.87
N SER A 197 -4.71 -11.02 -5.78
CA SER A 197 -3.92 -12.26 -5.70
C SER A 197 -4.28 -13.25 -6.80
N GLU A 198 -5.57 -13.47 -6.99
CA GLU A 198 -6.09 -14.37 -8.01
C GLU A 198 -5.73 -13.87 -9.43
N VAL A 199 -5.91 -12.57 -9.69
CA VAL A 199 -5.62 -11.94 -11.00
C VAL A 199 -4.12 -11.96 -11.35
N ILE A 200 -3.26 -11.61 -10.38
CA ILE A 200 -1.80 -11.52 -10.56
C ILE A 200 -1.19 -12.90 -10.77
N HIS A 201 -1.65 -13.90 -10.01
CA HIS A 201 -1.15 -15.27 -10.15
C HIS A 201 -1.80 -16.03 -11.31
N GLY A 202 -2.75 -15.42 -12.02
CA GLY A 202 -3.39 -16.02 -13.20
C GLY A 202 -4.17 -17.29 -12.84
N SER A 203 -4.79 -17.33 -11.66
CA SER A 203 -5.64 -18.45 -11.29
C SER A 203 -6.86 -18.54 -12.21
N PRO A 204 -7.51 -19.71 -12.34
CA PRO A 204 -8.73 -19.84 -13.12
C PRO A 204 -9.83 -18.85 -12.67
N PHE A 205 -9.96 -18.62 -11.35
CA PHE A 205 -10.89 -17.62 -10.82
C PHE A 205 -10.45 -16.20 -11.20
N GLY A 206 -9.19 -15.82 -11.04
CA GLY A 206 -8.73 -14.46 -11.33
C GLY A 206 -8.80 -14.10 -12.82
N VAL A 207 -8.45 -15.05 -13.69
CA VAL A 207 -8.63 -14.91 -15.15
C VAL A 207 -10.11 -14.78 -15.47
N SER A 208 -10.96 -15.67 -14.94
CA SER A 208 -12.40 -15.58 -15.13
C SER A 208 -12.95 -14.25 -14.62
N TYR A 209 -12.68 -13.86 -13.38
CA TYR A 209 -13.13 -12.61 -12.78
C TYR A 209 -12.74 -11.39 -13.64
N PHE A 210 -11.48 -11.31 -14.08
CA PHE A 210 -11.03 -10.17 -14.87
C PHE A 210 -11.70 -10.10 -16.26
N TYR A 211 -11.77 -11.22 -16.98
CA TYR A 211 -12.27 -11.25 -18.37
C TYR A 211 -13.79 -11.43 -18.48
N SER A 212 -14.45 -11.96 -17.45
CA SER A 212 -15.89 -12.27 -17.44
C SER A 212 -16.69 -11.40 -16.48
N THR A 213 -16.11 -10.33 -15.93
CA THR A 213 -16.82 -9.39 -15.06
C THR A 213 -18.03 -8.80 -15.81
N GLY A 214 -19.21 -9.24 -15.40
CA GLY A 214 -20.50 -8.89 -16.03
C GLY A 214 -20.93 -9.79 -17.20
N ALA A 215 -20.20 -10.88 -17.50
CA ALA A 215 -20.39 -11.71 -18.69
C ALA A 215 -20.54 -10.88 -19.97
N PRO A 216 -19.54 -10.03 -20.29
CA PRO A 216 -19.68 -9.03 -21.33
C PRO A 216 -19.97 -9.70 -22.67
N THR A 217 -21.04 -9.25 -23.31
CA THR A 217 -21.51 -9.74 -24.61
C THR A 217 -20.78 -9.07 -25.78
N SER A 218 -19.95 -8.06 -25.50
CA SER A 218 -19.18 -7.31 -26.50
C SER A 218 -17.85 -6.78 -25.95
N VAL A 219 -16.94 -6.41 -26.87
CA VAL A 219 -15.66 -5.76 -26.52
C VAL A 219 -15.90 -4.41 -25.82
N GLU A 220 -16.91 -3.66 -26.23
CA GLU A 220 -17.21 -2.38 -25.60
C GLU A 220 -17.71 -2.59 -24.16
N GLU A 221 -18.62 -3.53 -23.95
CA GLU A 221 -19.09 -3.88 -22.61
C GLU A 221 -17.94 -4.34 -21.70
N PHE A 222 -16.99 -5.12 -22.21
CA PHE A 222 -15.78 -5.46 -21.47
C PHE A 222 -14.96 -4.21 -21.09
N ARG A 223 -14.73 -3.28 -22.04
CA ARG A 223 -14.02 -2.01 -21.76
C ARG A 223 -14.75 -1.17 -20.71
N GLN A 224 -16.08 -1.17 -20.72
CA GLN A 224 -16.92 -0.49 -19.73
C GLN A 224 -16.78 -1.13 -18.35
N SER A 225 -16.85 -2.47 -18.25
CA SER A 225 -16.67 -3.19 -16.99
C SER A 225 -15.30 -2.91 -16.34
N THR A 226 -14.25 -2.70 -17.14
CA THR A 226 -12.93 -2.36 -16.58
C THR A 226 -12.85 -0.96 -15.98
N VAL A 227 -13.79 -0.05 -16.27
CA VAL A 227 -13.91 1.23 -15.56
C VAL A 227 -14.30 0.99 -14.12
N GLY A 228 -15.31 0.14 -13.86
CA GLY A 228 -15.72 -0.23 -12.51
C GLY A 228 -14.58 -0.91 -11.73
N GLN A 229 -13.83 -1.82 -12.36
CA GLN A 229 -12.66 -2.43 -11.72
C GLN A 229 -11.59 -1.39 -11.34
N MET A 230 -11.39 -0.36 -12.17
CA MET A 230 -10.47 0.73 -11.85
C MET A 230 -11.00 1.56 -10.69
N GLU A 231 -12.30 1.85 -10.63
CA GLU A 231 -12.93 2.51 -9.50
C GLU A 231 -12.77 1.71 -8.20
N ASP A 232 -12.97 0.39 -8.22
CA ASP A 232 -12.75 -0.48 -7.07
C ASP A 232 -11.30 -0.39 -6.56
N MET A 233 -10.32 -0.35 -7.48
CA MET A 233 -8.92 -0.15 -7.11
C MET A 233 -8.68 1.23 -6.48
N LEU A 234 -9.27 2.29 -7.05
CA LEU A 234 -9.14 3.66 -6.54
C LEU A 234 -9.74 3.77 -5.13
N VAL A 235 -10.91 3.18 -4.89
CA VAL A 235 -11.54 3.12 -3.55
C VAL A 235 -10.62 2.40 -2.57
N ALA A 236 -10.07 1.24 -2.95
CA ALA A 236 -9.17 0.48 -2.08
C ALA A 236 -7.91 1.27 -1.70
N VAL A 237 -7.27 1.97 -2.65
CA VAL A 237 -6.08 2.79 -2.35
C VAL A 237 -6.44 4.07 -1.58
N ALA A 238 -7.64 4.63 -1.75
CA ALA A 238 -8.12 5.79 -0.98
C ALA A 238 -8.33 5.44 0.50
N HIS A 239 -8.90 4.26 0.78
CA HIS A 239 -8.99 3.72 2.14
C HIS A 239 -7.60 3.49 2.76
N ALA A 240 -6.65 2.99 1.98
CA ALA A 240 -5.30 2.73 2.47
C ALA A 240 -4.54 4.02 2.81
N ALA A 241 -4.63 5.02 1.92
CA ALA A 241 -4.06 6.35 2.14
C ALA A 241 -4.69 7.00 3.39
N ALA A 242 -6.02 6.99 3.51
CA ALA A 242 -6.72 7.49 4.70
C ALA A 242 -6.24 6.79 5.97
N GLY A 243 -6.13 5.46 5.96
CA GLY A 243 -5.63 4.67 7.09
C GLY A 243 -4.20 5.04 7.52
N TYR A 244 -3.29 5.25 6.56
CA TYR A 244 -1.93 5.70 6.84
C TYR A 244 -1.90 7.15 7.37
N LEU A 245 -2.59 8.08 6.72
CA LEU A 245 -2.62 9.49 7.10
C LEU A 245 -3.22 9.68 8.50
N ALA A 246 -4.32 8.98 8.79
CA ALA A 246 -4.91 8.94 10.11
C ALA A 246 -3.93 8.42 11.15
N THR A 247 -3.18 7.36 10.82
CA THR A 247 -2.14 6.81 11.70
C THR A 247 -1.08 7.86 11.99
N PHE A 248 -0.50 8.45 10.94
CA PHE A 248 0.60 9.41 11.07
C PHE A 248 0.17 10.65 11.86
N TYR A 249 -0.91 11.32 11.46
CA TYR A 249 -1.30 12.58 12.11
C TYR A 249 -1.81 12.39 13.54
N THR A 250 -2.55 11.31 13.81
CA THR A 250 -3.07 11.04 15.15
C THR A 250 -1.94 10.66 16.12
N SER A 251 -1.03 9.79 15.72
CA SER A 251 0.11 9.39 16.57
C SER A 251 1.05 10.55 16.92
N GLN A 252 1.03 11.63 16.14
CA GLN A 252 1.87 12.81 16.32
C GLN A 252 1.12 14.00 16.97
N GLY A 253 -0.16 13.83 17.31
CA GLY A 253 -0.97 14.90 17.88
C GLY A 253 -1.27 16.07 16.92
N MET A 254 -1.13 15.86 15.60
CA MET A 254 -1.35 16.88 14.57
C MET A 254 -2.85 17.06 14.29
N LYS A 255 -3.59 17.64 15.24
CA LYS A 255 -5.07 17.72 15.23
C LYS A 255 -5.66 18.33 13.97
N THR A 256 -5.11 19.44 13.48
CA THR A 256 -5.58 20.11 12.26
C THR A 256 -5.47 19.19 11.04
N ALA A 257 -4.33 18.51 10.91
CA ALA A 257 -4.09 17.56 9.83
C ALA A 257 -5.02 16.35 9.90
N ALA A 258 -5.21 15.80 11.11
CA ALA A 258 -6.14 14.72 11.34
C ALA A 258 -7.60 15.11 11.04
N SER A 259 -7.99 16.37 11.28
CA SER A 259 -9.34 16.86 10.93
C SER A 259 -9.53 16.94 9.42
N ILE A 260 -8.56 17.50 8.69
CA ILE A 260 -8.63 17.58 7.21
C ILE A 260 -8.68 16.17 6.62
N GLU A 261 -7.84 15.26 7.10
CA GLU A 261 -7.89 13.85 6.69
C GLU A 261 -9.26 13.22 6.94
N GLN A 262 -9.87 13.48 8.10
CA GLN A 262 -11.20 12.97 8.44
C GLN A 262 -12.29 13.54 7.53
N GLU A 263 -12.20 14.81 7.13
CA GLU A 263 -13.12 15.42 6.17
C GLU A 263 -13.01 14.74 4.80
N LEU A 264 -11.79 14.49 4.32
CA LEU A 264 -11.56 13.74 3.08
C LEU A 264 -12.11 12.32 3.15
N PHE A 265 -11.93 11.64 4.28
CA PHE A 265 -12.49 10.32 4.50
C PHE A 265 -14.03 10.33 4.49
N ASN A 266 -14.64 11.37 5.05
CA ASN A 266 -16.09 11.52 5.01
C ASN A 266 -16.61 11.78 3.59
N LYS A 267 -15.86 12.50 2.75
CA LYS A 267 -16.17 12.58 1.30
C LYS A 267 -16.10 11.19 0.66
N LEU A 268 -15.07 10.40 0.96
CA LEU A 268 -14.93 9.03 0.44
C LEU A 268 -16.14 8.16 0.81
N LEU A 269 -16.53 8.14 2.09
CA LEU A 269 -17.69 7.38 2.55
C LEU A 269 -18.99 7.81 1.86
N ALA A 270 -19.19 9.12 1.66
CA ALA A 270 -20.35 9.63 0.94
C ALA A 270 -20.40 9.15 -0.52
N LEU A 271 -19.24 9.03 -1.20
CA LEU A 271 -19.16 8.46 -2.55
C LEU A 271 -19.51 6.96 -2.57
N GLU A 272 -19.25 6.25 -1.47
CA GLU A 272 -19.61 4.83 -1.29
C GLU A 272 -21.05 4.64 -0.79
N GLY A 273 -21.81 5.72 -0.57
CA GLY A 273 -23.17 5.66 -0.02
C GLY A 273 -23.23 5.31 1.46
N VAL A 274 -22.13 5.54 2.20
CA VAL A 274 -22.02 5.29 3.65
C VAL A 274 -22.11 6.62 4.41
N GLU A 275 -22.83 6.64 5.53
CA GLU A 275 -22.93 7.85 6.36
C GLU A 275 -21.56 8.29 6.92
N PRO A 276 -21.23 9.60 6.87
CA PRO A 276 -19.99 10.15 7.45
C PRO A 276 -19.79 9.85 8.95
N GLN A 277 -18.53 9.79 9.40
CA GLN A 277 -18.13 9.43 10.78
C GLN A 277 -17.17 10.43 11.46
#